data_AF-A0A507AZD6-F1
#
_entry.id   AF-A0A507AZD6-F1
#
_cell.length_a   1.000
_cell.length_b   1.000
_cell.length_c   1.000
_cell.angle_alpha   90.00
_cell.angle_beta   90.00
_cell.angle_gamma   90.00
#
_symmetry.space_group_name_H-M   'P 1'
#
loop_
_entity.id
_entity.type
_entity.pdbx_description
1 polymer ?
#
loop_
_entity_poly.entity_id
_entity_poly.type
_entity_poly.pdbx_seq_one_letter_code
_entity_poly.pdbx_strand_id
1 'polypeptide(L)'
;MIPRAHLFLFLAAAFLVLLGLHSQYESLIRIAKGKQGPEQDTTPDALSHPSPGAPRKNAQQKPHGSTGKPSSYCKWVFDQYESSDYEEAWFQEVPGVQSTTPEGPNICQAMQSQKHVEAATAIVGRAINLTAIDPKVQWDQLDEASIAIASLDPADEYMSRMHYRRVCYDEKTQSFQPATGRGIQLIEPLFGMLRDPFDGYCGKDKLVMQGYPDEHPGQSKHHILPQGYSPFAYTTRDEEPKSWQTHGVPPWYSSLRPEHDEQVGTVWSTPQNVHLDLGSSYFGGWTASPMAASGQWFYDKYHVRGQKFTRFIAVEVETLNDTVAFEQIPADLVGIYTLMNLGLTMGEDKLNAIEMIKRLVKPEDFFVFKLDIDSAPIEEPIVQSLLADDADHGGASALVDELMFEHHVNFWPMNSPWGLAPTSKKDGDLLTSYNLFRDLRKKGIRTHSWP
;
A
#
# COMPACT_ATOMS: atom_id res chain seq x y z
N MET A 1 -40.08 26.76 -2.38
CA MET A 1 -40.67 25.57 -1.74
C MET A 1 -39.78 24.39 -2.08
N ILE A 2 -39.08 23.83 -1.10
CA ILE A 2 -38.27 22.62 -1.33
C ILE A 2 -39.27 21.47 -1.58
N PRO A 3 -39.12 20.69 -2.68
CA PRO A 3 -40.00 19.56 -2.94
C PRO A 3 -39.98 18.60 -1.74
N ARG A 4 -41.15 18.19 -1.25
CA ARG A 4 -41.30 17.32 -0.07
C ARG A 4 -40.43 16.04 -0.13
N ALA A 5 -40.08 15.57 -1.32
CA ALA A 5 -39.18 14.44 -1.53
C ALA A 5 -37.73 14.69 -1.03
N HIS A 6 -37.19 15.91 -1.20
CA HIS A 6 -35.83 16.21 -0.75
C HIS A 6 -35.71 16.34 0.77
N LEU A 7 -36.79 16.74 1.46
CA LEU A 7 -36.80 16.79 2.92
C LEU A 7 -36.74 15.39 3.54
N PHE A 8 -37.39 14.40 2.93
CA PHE A 8 -37.34 13.01 3.40
C PHE A 8 -35.97 12.37 3.21
N LEU A 9 -35.32 12.60 2.06
CA LEU A 9 -33.95 12.14 1.81
C LEU A 9 -32.94 12.77 2.78
N PHE A 10 -33.10 14.06 3.08
CA PHE A 10 -32.22 14.75 4.02
C PHE A 10 -32.39 14.26 5.46
N LEU A 11 -33.62 13.99 5.88
CA LEU A 11 -33.91 13.43 7.21
C LEU A 11 -33.44 11.98 7.34
N ALA A 12 -33.56 11.17 6.29
CA ALA A 12 -33.05 9.80 6.28
C ALA A 12 -31.52 9.76 6.36
N ALA A 13 -30.83 10.61 5.59
CA ALA A 13 -29.37 10.74 5.65
C ALA A 13 -28.89 11.23 7.03
N ALA A 14 -29.55 12.25 7.60
CA ALA A 14 -29.23 12.73 8.95
C ALA A 14 -29.46 11.66 10.03
N PHE A 15 -30.49 10.82 9.87
CA PHE A 15 -30.76 9.73 10.81
C PHE A 15 -29.73 8.61 10.73
N LEU A 16 -29.24 8.27 9.53
CA LEU A 16 -28.16 7.30 9.33
C LEU A 16 -26.83 7.80 9.91
N VAL A 17 -26.50 9.08 9.74
CA VAL A 17 -25.31 9.70 10.34
C VAL A 17 -25.41 9.69 11.87
N LEU A 18 -26.58 10.01 12.44
CA LEU A 18 -26.79 9.96 13.89
C LEU A 18 -26.71 8.53 14.45
N LEU A 19 -27.16 7.52 13.70
CA LEU A 19 -26.99 6.11 14.08
C LEU A 19 -25.52 5.67 14.05
N GLY A 20 -24.77 6.09 13.02
CA GLY A 20 -23.32 5.84 12.93
C GLY A 20 -22.56 6.46 14.09
N LEU A 21 -22.81 7.74 14.38
CA LEU A 21 -22.19 8.46 15.51
C LEU A 21 -22.57 7.83 16.86
N HIS A 22 -23.80 7.36 17.03
CA HIS A 22 -24.23 6.69 18.25
C HIS A 22 -23.54 5.32 18.44
N SER A 23 -23.38 4.55 17.34
CA SER A 23 -22.65 3.28 17.35
C SER A 23 -21.18 3.46 17.74
N GLN A 24 -20.50 4.44 17.14
CA GLN A 24 -19.10 4.74 17.46
C GLN A 24 -18.93 5.24 18.91
N TYR A 25 -19.87 6.07 19.41
CA TYR A 25 -19.84 6.53 20.79
C TYR A 25 -20.04 5.39 21.81
N GLU A 26 -20.94 4.44 21.55
CA GLU A 26 -21.13 3.25 22.38
C GLU A 26 -19.90 2.33 22.38
N SER A 27 -19.23 2.19 21.22
CA SER A 27 -17.99 1.41 21.11
C SER A 27 -16.84 2.03 21.93
N LEU A 28 -16.66 3.35 21.84
CA LEU A 28 -15.70 4.11 22.65
C LEU A 28 -16.00 4.01 24.15
N ILE A 29 -17.28 4.05 24.56
CA ILE A 29 -17.67 3.85 25.97
C ILE A 29 -17.36 2.43 26.45
N ARG A 30 -17.51 1.40 25.61
CA ARG A 30 -17.17 0.01 25.99
C ARG A 30 -15.66 -0.17 26.17
N ILE A 31 -14.86 0.42 25.28
CA ILE A 31 -13.39 0.42 25.37
C ILE A 31 -12.94 1.17 26.62
N ALA A 32 -13.49 2.37 26.86
CA ALA A 32 -13.13 3.20 28.02
C ALA A 32 -13.56 2.60 29.37
N LYS A 33 -14.60 1.75 29.39
CA LYS A 33 -15.15 1.17 30.63
C LYS A 33 -14.54 -0.17 31.03
N GLY A 34 -13.53 -0.68 30.32
CA GLY A 34 -12.72 -1.83 30.76
C GLY A 34 -13.54 -2.93 31.46
N LYS A 35 -14.63 -3.38 30.84
CA LYS A 35 -15.51 -4.37 31.48
C LYS A 35 -14.83 -5.73 31.45
N GLN A 36 -14.20 -6.08 32.57
CA GLN A 36 -14.01 -7.48 32.95
C GLN A 36 -15.39 -8.13 33.01
N GLY A 37 -15.66 -9.03 32.06
CA GLY A 37 -16.86 -9.87 32.07
C GLY A 37 -16.84 -10.86 33.25
N PRO A 38 -18.00 -11.41 33.65
CA PRO A 38 -18.08 -12.34 34.74
C PRO A 38 -17.31 -13.62 34.40
N GLU A 39 -16.44 -14.02 35.31
CA GLU A 39 -15.70 -15.27 35.31
C GLU A 39 -16.71 -16.43 35.35
N GLN A 40 -16.98 -17.02 34.18
CA GLN A 40 -17.72 -18.26 34.05
C GLN A 40 -16.75 -19.42 34.26
N ASP A 41 -16.81 -20.00 35.45
CA ASP A 41 -16.12 -21.21 35.84
C ASP A 41 -16.79 -22.41 35.15
N THR A 42 -16.39 -22.68 33.91
CA THR A 42 -16.71 -23.93 33.21
C THR A 42 -15.42 -24.70 33.01
N THR A 43 -15.26 -25.76 33.78
CA THR A 43 -14.22 -26.78 33.60
C THR A 43 -14.41 -27.47 32.25
N PRO A 44 -13.49 -27.36 31.28
CA PRO A 44 -13.59 -28.11 30.04
C PRO A 44 -12.90 -29.46 30.19
N ASP A 45 -13.61 -30.50 29.75
CA ASP A 45 -13.03 -31.81 29.46
C ASP A 45 -11.81 -31.67 28.54
N ALA A 46 -10.76 -32.42 28.86
CA ALA A 46 -9.48 -32.43 28.20
C ALA A 46 -9.59 -32.89 26.73
N LEU A 47 -9.80 -31.93 25.83
CA LEU A 47 -9.49 -32.09 24.42
C LEU A 47 -7.98 -31.88 24.24
N SER A 48 -7.29 -32.97 23.91
CA SER A 48 -5.89 -32.97 23.53
C SER A 48 -5.66 -31.98 22.39
N HIS A 49 -5.01 -30.85 22.70
CA HIS A 49 -4.49 -29.94 21.70
C HIS A 49 -3.56 -30.72 20.75
N PRO A 50 -3.73 -30.63 19.43
CA PRO A 50 -2.70 -31.09 18.51
C PRO A 50 -1.42 -30.30 18.83
N SER A 51 -0.33 -31.02 19.09
CA SER A 51 1.00 -30.43 19.24
C SER A 51 1.25 -29.39 18.13
N PRO A 52 1.90 -28.25 18.43
CA PRO A 52 2.36 -27.33 17.41
C PRO A 52 3.10 -28.15 16.35
N GLY A 53 2.60 -28.12 15.12
CA GLY A 53 3.16 -28.88 14.02
C GLY A 53 4.66 -28.66 13.97
N ALA A 54 5.43 -29.75 13.88
CA ALA A 54 6.87 -29.71 13.79
C ALA A 54 7.29 -28.64 12.75
N PRO A 55 8.31 -27.81 13.04
CA PRO A 55 8.74 -26.76 12.13
C PRO A 55 8.95 -27.38 10.75
N ARG A 56 8.22 -26.85 9.75
CA ARG A 56 8.44 -27.23 8.35
C ARG A 56 9.94 -27.13 8.11
N LYS A 57 10.57 -28.24 7.69
CA LYS A 57 11.95 -28.23 7.21
C LYS A 57 11.96 -27.35 5.96
N ASN A 58 12.20 -26.05 6.14
CA ASN A 58 12.45 -25.14 5.04
C ASN A 58 13.61 -25.74 4.26
N ALA A 59 13.37 -26.03 2.97
CA ALA A 59 14.39 -26.59 2.12
C ALA A 59 15.60 -25.65 2.14
N GLN A 60 16.75 -26.14 2.60
CA GLN A 60 18.02 -25.42 2.56
C GLN A 60 18.38 -25.19 1.08
N GLN A 61 18.02 -24.04 0.53
CA GLN A 61 18.46 -23.65 -0.79
C GLN A 61 19.85 -23.03 -0.66
N LYS A 62 20.88 -23.71 -1.17
CA LYS A 62 22.13 -23.04 -1.50
C LYS A 62 21.88 -22.20 -2.76
N PRO A 63 22.27 -20.92 -2.80
CA PRO A 63 22.19 -20.12 -4.01
C PRO A 63 22.89 -20.88 -5.15
N HIS A 64 22.23 -21.06 -6.28
CA HIS A 64 22.78 -21.76 -7.44
C HIS A 64 23.90 -20.92 -8.07
N GLY A 65 25.11 -21.01 -7.51
CA GLY A 65 26.34 -20.52 -8.12
C GLY A 65 26.94 -21.61 -9.01
N SER A 66 26.75 -21.51 -10.32
CA SER A 66 27.50 -22.31 -11.28
C SER A 66 29.00 -21.98 -11.17
N THR A 67 29.83 -23.01 -11.08
CA THR A 67 31.31 -22.96 -11.23
C THR A 67 32.14 -22.44 -10.03
N GLY A 68 32.23 -23.24 -8.96
CA GLY A 68 33.48 -23.43 -8.18
C GLY A 68 34.04 -22.26 -7.36
N LYS A 69 33.52 -21.04 -7.49
CA LYS A 69 33.72 -19.94 -6.54
C LYS A 69 32.40 -19.69 -5.84
N PRO A 70 32.36 -19.56 -4.50
CA PRO A 70 31.17 -19.07 -3.82
C PRO A 70 30.88 -17.67 -4.34
N SER A 71 29.86 -17.54 -5.21
CA SER A 71 29.32 -16.25 -5.56
C SER A 71 28.71 -15.67 -4.29
N SER A 72 29.21 -14.53 -3.83
CA SER A 72 28.56 -13.80 -2.74
C SER A 72 27.11 -13.54 -3.14
N TYR A 73 26.18 -13.89 -2.26
CA TYR A 73 24.78 -13.55 -2.45
C TYR A 73 24.65 -12.02 -2.42
N CYS A 74 23.89 -11.45 -3.35
CA CYS A 74 23.67 -10.01 -3.40
C CYS A 74 22.19 -9.71 -3.41
N LYS A 75 21.84 -8.58 -2.78
CA LYS A 75 20.50 -8.00 -2.82
C LYS A 75 20.56 -6.53 -3.21
N TRP A 76 19.39 -5.96 -3.37
CA TRP A 76 19.19 -4.55 -3.65
C TRP A 76 18.56 -3.91 -2.43
N VAL A 77 18.99 -2.70 -2.12
CA VAL A 77 18.43 -1.91 -1.03
C VAL A 77 18.08 -0.54 -1.58
N PHE A 78 17.01 0.05 -1.06
CA PHE A 78 16.64 1.41 -1.38
C PHE A 78 17.83 2.37 -1.14
N ASP A 79 17.96 3.34 -2.03
CA ASP A 79 19.01 4.35 -1.99
C ASP A 79 18.42 5.74 -1.83
N GLN A 80 17.53 6.14 -2.73
CA GLN A 80 16.90 7.47 -2.69
C GLN A 80 15.61 7.53 -3.52
N TYR A 81 14.79 8.54 -3.22
CA TYR A 81 13.64 8.94 -4.00
C TYR A 81 13.96 10.20 -4.81
N GLU A 82 13.50 10.23 -6.05
CA GLU A 82 13.59 11.38 -6.95
C GLU A 82 12.21 11.69 -7.51
N SER A 83 11.66 12.84 -7.12
CA SER A 83 10.44 13.39 -7.72
C SER A 83 10.65 13.70 -9.21
N SER A 84 9.64 13.53 -10.05
CA SER A 84 9.67 14.05 -11.41
C SER A 84 9.61 15.58 -11.44
N ASP A 85 10.08 16.18 -12.54
CA ASP A 85 9.98 17.63 -12.75
C ASP A 85 8.53 18.13 -12.66
N TYR A 86 7.58 17.30 -13.11
CA TYR A 86 6.15 17.63 -13.02
C TYR A 86 5.63 17.54 -11.59
N GLU A 87 6.03 16.53 -10.81
CA GLU A 87 5.68 16.43 -9.38
C GLU A 87 6.17 17.66 -8.63
N GLU A 88 7.44 18.06 -8.79
CA GLU A 88 7.98 19.25 -8.12
C GLU A 88 7.27 20.53 -8.57
N ALA A 89 6.99 20.68 -9.87
CA ALA A 89 6.23 21.83 -10.36
C ALA A 89 4.81 21.86 -9.76
N TRP A 90 4.14 20.71 -9.66
CA TRP A 90 2.81 20.61 -9.05
C TRP A 90 2.85 21.00 -7.57
N PHE A 91 3.83 20.51 -6.81
CA PHE A 91 4.01 20.84 -5.39
C PHE A 91 4.10 22.35 -5.13
N GLN A 92 4.73 23.11 -6.04
CA GLN A 92 4.82 24.57 -5.92
C GLN A 92 3.48 25.27 -6.21
N GLU A 93 2.59 24.65 -6.98
CA GLU A 93 1.29 25.20 -7.35
C GLU A 93 0.22 24.91 -6.28
N VAL A 94 0.29 23.75 -5.60
CA VAL A 94 -0.69 23.29 -4.59
C VAL A 94 -1.11 24.39 -3.59
N PRO A 95 -0.20 25.15 -2.95
CA PRO A 95 -0.59 26.17 -1.98
C PRO A 95 -1.54 27.23 -2.54
N GLY A 96 -1.48 27.49 -3.85
CA GLY A 96 -2.32 28.45 -4.56
C GLY A 96 -3.66 27.90 -5.04
N VAL A 97 -3.87 26.57 -4.99
CA VAL A 97 -5.04 25.90 -5.60
C VAL A 97 -5.80 24.96 -4.65
N GLN A 98 -5.36 24.80 -3.41
CA GLN A 98 -5.95 23.87 -2.43
C GLN A 98 -7.05 24.48 -1.53
N SER A 99 -7.97 25.29 -2.07
CA SER A 99 -9.00 25.88 -1.21
C SER A 99 -9.84 24.81 -0.50
N THR A 100 -10.16 25.07 0.76
CA THR A 100 -11.08 24.27 1.56
C THR A 100 -12.54 24.70 1.38
N THR A 101 -12.78 25.78 0.62
CA THR A 101 -14.11 26.37 0.39
C THR A 101 -14.51 26.29 -1.09
N PRO A 102 -15.83 26.17 -1.40
CA PRO A 102 -16.30 26.13 -2.79
C PRO A 102 -15.92 27.37 -3.62
N GLU A 103 -15.77 28.53 -2.98
CA GLU A 103 -15.53 29.82 -3.65
C GLU A 103 -14.04 30.14 -3.84
N GLY A 104 -13.13 29.38 -3.22
CA GLY A 104 -11.70 29.63 -3.34
C GLY A 104 -11.06 28.95 -4.55
N PRO A 105 -9.73 29.13 -4.74
CA PRO A 105 -8.99 28.45 -5.79
C PRO A 105 -9.25 26.95 -5.76
N ASN A 106 -9.77 26.42 -6.86
CA ASN A 106 -10.26 25.06 -6.94
C ASN A 106 -9.21 24.19 -7.65
N ILE A 107 -8.72 23.19 -6.94
CA ILE A 107 -7.72 22.24 -7.46
C ILE A 107 -8.21 21.50 -8.71
N CYS A 108 -9.50 21.18 -8.79
CA CYS A 108 -10.11 20.59 -9.98
C CYS A 108 -10.02 21.55 -11.17
N GLN A 109 -10.23 22.85 -10.95
CA GLN A 109 -10.08 23.86 -12.02
C GLN A 109 -8.62 24.08 -12.40
N ALA A 110 -7.70 24.03 -11.43
CA ALA A 110 -6.28 24.07 -11.74
C ALA A 110 -5.87 22.90 -12.64
N MET A 111 -6.37 21.69 -12.36
CA MET A 111 -6.12 20.49 -13.18
C MET A 111 -6.66 20.61 -14.61
N GLN A 112 -7.62 21.50 -14.88
CA GLN A 112 -8.15 21.76 -16.23
C GLN A 112 -7.20 22.60 -17.11
N SER A 113 -6.10 23.13 -16.56
CA SER A 113 -5.09 23.78 -17.39
C SER A 113 -4.46 22.75 -18.34
N GLN A 114 -4.17 23.17 -19.58
CA GLN A 114 -3.67 22.27 -20.63
C GLN A 114 -2.47 21.44 -20.16
N LYS A 115 -1.53 22.05 -19.43
CA LYS A 115 -0.34 21.39 -18.86
C LYS A 115 -0.73 20.21 -17.96
N HIS A 116 -1.71 20.39 -17.07
CA HIS A 116 -2.09 19.32 -16.15
C HIS A 116 -2.99 18.29 -16.80
N VAL A 117 -3.83 18.66 -17.77
CA VAL A 117 -4.61 17.71 -18.57
C VAL A 117 -3.68 16.77 -19.33
N GLU A 118 -2.66 17.31 -20.00
CA GLU A 118 -1.66 16.51 -20.73
C GLU A 118 -0.92 15.55 -19.80
N ALA A 119 -0.35 16.07 -18.70
CA ALA A 119 0.37 15.25 -17.74
C ALA A 119 -0.52 14.18 -17.08
N ALA A 120 -1.71 14.54 -16.61
CA ALA A 120 -2.63 13.58 -15.97
C ALA A 120 -3.08 12.49 -16.95
N THR A 121 -3.39 12.85 -18.20
CA THR A 121 -3.74 11.90 -19.26
C THR A 121 -2.59 10.95 -19.54
N ALA A 122 -1.35 11.47 -19.63
CA ALA A 122 -0.16 10.66 -19.85
C ALA A 122 0.10 9.71 -18.67
N ILE A 123 0.06 10.21 -17.43
CA ILE A 123 0.31 9.42 -16.22
C ILE A 123 -0.74 8.32 -16.03
N VAL A 124 -2.03 8.68 -16.02
CA VAL A 124 -3.12 7.71 -15.78
C VAL A 124 -3.26 6.77 -16.96
N GLY A 125 -3.15 7.26 -18.20
CA GLY A 125 -3.15 6.42 -19.40
C GLY A 125 -2.00 5.41 -19.38
N ARG A 126 -0.80 5.83 -18.92
CA ARG A 126 0.36 4.95 -18.75
C ARG A 126 0.12 3.91 -17.65
N ALA A 127 -0.40 4.30 -16.49
CA ALA A 127 -0.74 3.38 -15.41
C ALA A 127 -1.80 2.35 -15.83
N ILE A 128 -2.86 2.77 -16.52
CA ILE A 128 -3.87 1.87 -17.10
C ILE A 128 -3.22 0.90 -18.10
N ASN A 129 -2.36 1.40 -19.00
CA ASN A 129 -1.69 0.55 -19.99
C ASN A 129 -0.80 -0.51 -19.32
N LEU A 130 0.02 -0.10 -18.36
CA LEU A 130 0.89 -1.00 -17.60
C LEU A 130 0.09 -2.01 -16.78
N THR A 131 -1.05 -1.59 -16.22
CA THR A 131 -1.91 -2.48 -15.42
C THR A 131 -2.79 -3.41 -16.27
N ALA A 132 -3.02 -3.09 -17.55
CA ALA A 132 -3.82 -3.87 -18.49
C ALA A 132 -3.09 -5.05 -19.17
N ILE A 133 -1.85 -5.38 -18.76
CA ILE A 133 -1.05 -6.47 -19.36
C ILE A 133 -1.76 -7.83 -19.18
N ASP A 134 -1.64 -8.70 -20.20
CA ASP A 134 -2.28 -10.02 -20.26
C ASP A 134 -2.11 -10.81 -18.94
N PRO A 135 -3.21 -11.19 -18.26
CA PRO A 135 -3.17 -11.95 -17.00
C PRO A 135 -2.59 -13.36 -17.15
N LYS A 136 -2.41 -13.85 -18.39
CA LYS A 136 -1.72 -15.12 -18.67
C LYS A 136 -0.22 -15.04 -18.44
N VAL A 137 0.35 -13.84 -18.40
CA VAL A 137 1.79 -13.68 -18.15
C VAL A 137 2.03 -13.81 -16.65
N GLN A 138 2.61 -14.94 -16.28
CA GLN A 138 3.01 -15.26 -14.91
C GLN A 138 4.50 -14.96 -14.75
N TRP A 139 4.84 -14.14 -13.74
CA TRP A 139 6.22 -13.82 -13.38
C TRP A 139 6.63 -14.67 -12.17
N ASP A 140 6.82 -15.97 -12.39
CA ASP A 140 7.23 -16.91 -11.34
C ASP A 140 8.75 -16.95 -11.12
N GLN A 141 9.51 -16.32 -12.00
CA GLN A 141 10.96 -16.14 -11.89
C GLN A 141 11.32 -14.67 -11.96
N LEU A 142 12.43 -14.31 -11.30
CA LEU A 142 13.09 -13.04 -11.56
C LEU A 142 13.35 -12.94 -13.05
N ASP A 143 12.99 -11.80 -13.63
CA ASP A 143 12.99 -11.66 -15.06
C ASP A 143 14.42 -11.62 -15.61
N GLU A 144 14.95 -12.79 -15.96
CA GLU A 144 16.26 -12.93 -16.61
C GLU A 144 16.17 -12.66 -18.13
N ALA A 145 14.95 -12.53 -18.70
CA ALA A 145 14.74 -12.75 -20.13
C ALA A 145 13.78 -11.78 -20.87
N SER A 146 13.10 -10.84 -20.23
CA SER A 146 12.17 -9.97 -20.97
C SER A 146 12.85 -8.92 -21.85
N ILE A 147 12.11 -8.57 -22.92
CA ILE A 147 12.48 -7.71 -24.03
C ILE A 147 12.85 -6.33 -23.50
N ALA A 148 14.14 -6.14 -23.20
CA ALA A 148 14.69 -4.83 -22.90
C ALA A 148 14.29 -3.87 -24.03
N ILE A 149 13.40 -2.93 -23.74
CA ILE A 149 13.11 -1.86 -24.69
C ILE A 149 14.23 -0.83 -24.60
N ALA A 150 14.65 -0.36 -25.78
CA ALA A 150 15.76 0.57 -25.89
C ALA A 150 15.39 1.99 -25.40
N SER A 151 14.10 2.32 -25.30
CA SER A 151 13.61 3.64 -24.93
C SER A 151 12.36 3.55 -24.06
N LEU A 152 12.27 4.43 -23.06
CA LEU A 152 11.07 4.66 -22.26
C LEU A 152 9.90 5.17 -23.11
N ASP A 153 8.68 4.95 -22.62
CA ASP A 153 7.50 5.64 -23.15
C ASP A 153 7.62 7.14 -22.81
N PRO A 154 7.25 8.08 -23.69
CA PRO A 154 7.26 9.50 -23.35
C PRO A 154 6.54 9.82 -22.03
N ALA A 155 5.45 9.11 -21.71
CA ALA A 155 4.73 9.32 -20.45
C ALA A 155 5.56 8.98 -19.19
N ASP A 156 6.61 8.17 -19.31
CA ASP A 156 7.50 7.83 -18.20
C ASP A 156 8.35 9.04 -17.75
N GLU A 157 8.38 10.15 -18.51
CA GLU A 157 9.01 11.41 -18.10
C GLU A 157 8.28 12.08 -16.92
N TYR A 158 6.97 11.85 -16.79
CA TYR A 158 6.16 12.36 -15.69
C TYR A 158 6.31 11.54 -14.41
N MET A 159 6.86 10.33 -14.48
CA MET A 159 6.96 9.41 -13.36
C MET A 159 8.15 9.77 -12.44
N SER A 160 7.92 9.62 -11.13
CA SER A 160 8.98 9.72 -10.13
C SER A 160 9.78 8.42 -10.06
N ARG A 161 10.93 8.44 -9.38
CA ARG A 161 11.90 7.32 -9.40
C ARG A 161 12.29 6.88 -7.99
N MET A 162 12.22 5.56 -7.76
CA MET A 162 12.81 4.88 -6.62
C MET A 162 14.15 4.31 -7.06
N HIS A 163 15.24 4.76 -6.44
CA HIS A 163 16.59 4.29 -6.74
C HIS A 163 17.01 3.22 -5.75
N TYR A 164 17.77 2.25 -6.25
CA TYR A 164 18.27 1.12 -5.49
C TYR A 164 19.75 0.92 -5.75
N ARG A 165 20.48 0.55 -4.71
CA ARG A 165 21.89 0.19 -4.78
C ARG A 165 22.08 -1.28 -4.45
N ARG A 166 23.12 -1.88 -5.02
CA ARG A 166 23.44 -3.29 -4.79
C ARG A 166 24.33 -3.47 -3.56
N VAL A 167 24.04 -4.50 -2.78
CA VAL A 167 24.88 -4.94 -1.65
C VAL A 167 25.08 -6.44 -1.72
N CYS A 168 26.24 -6.93 -1.30
CA CYS A 168 26.56 -8.36 -1.30
C CYS A 168 26.96 -8.84 0.10
N TYR A 169 26.45 -10.00 0.48
CA TYR A 169 26.73 -10.63 1.76
C TYR A 169 28.17 -11.13 1.80
N ASP A 170 28.91 -10.68 2.80
CA ASP A 170 30.24 -11.18 3.13
C ASP A 170 30.12 -12.16 4.30
N GLU A 171 30.30 -13.45 4.01
CA GLU A 171 30.21 -14.53 5.01
C GLU A 171 31.22 -14.37 6.15
N LYS A 172 32.36 -13.69 5.91
CA LYS A 172 33.38 -13.51 6.96
C LYS A 172 32.94 -12.50 8.01
N THR A 173 32.30 -11.43 7.56
CA THR A 173 31.80 -10.36 8.44
C THR A 173 30.34 -10.53 8.80
N GLN A 174 29.66 -11.53 8.21
CA GLN A 174 28.25 -11.84 8.37
C GLN A 174 27.35 -10.63 8.10
N SER A 175 27.74 -9.79 7.14
CA SER A 175 27.08 -8.51 6.87
C SER A 175 26.99 -8.23 5.38
N PHE A 176 26.02 -7.41 4.97
CA PHE A 176 25.92 -6.91 3.61
C PHE A 176 26.86 -5.73 3.41
N GLN A 177 27.71 -5.83 2.39
CA GLN A 177 28.68 -4.82 2.01
C GLN A 177 28.26 -4.12 0.69
N PRO A 178 28.58 -2.83 0.50
CA PRO A 178 28.35 -2.15 -0.76
C PRO A 178 28.94 -2.92 -1.95
N ALA A 179 28.20 -2.99 -3.06
CA ALA A 179 28.63 -3.64 -4.28
C ALA A 179 28.29 -2.78 -5.50
N THR A 180 28.93 -3.06 -6.64
CA THR A 180 28.60 -2.37 -7.88
C THR A 180 27.21 -2.76 -8.35
N GLY A 181 26.45 -1.75 -8.73
CA GLY A 181 25.17 -1.90 -9.39
C GLY A 181 24.15 -0.87 -8.93
N ARG A 182 23.32 -0.45 -9.88
CA ARG A 182 22.25 0.54 -9.70
C ARG A 182 20.96 0.00 -10.28
N GLY A 183 19.86 0.30 -9.61
CA GLY A 183 18.50 -0.05 -9.98
C GLY A 183 17.63 1.19 -9.90
N ILE A 184 16.68 1.30 -10.82
CA ILE A 184 15.70 2.38 -10.86
C ILE A 184 14.35 1.74 -11.10
N GLN A 185 13.35 2.15 -10.34
CA GLN A 185 11.95 1.80 -10.59
C GLN A 185 11.12 3.07 -10.70
N LEU A 186 10.21 3.10 -11.66
CA LEU A 186 9.24 4.18 -11.74
C LEU A 186 8.21 4.06 -10.59
N ILE A 187 7.53 5.15 -10.31
CA ILE A 187 6.34 5.20 -9.46
C ILE A 187 5.49 6.36 -9.97
N GLU A 188 4.16 6.22 -9.89
CA GLU A 188 3.29 7.34 -10.24
C GLU A 188 3.66 8.56 -9.39
N PRO A 189 3.70 9.76 -9.97
CA PRO A 189 4.05 10.95 -9.21
C PRO A 189 2.96 11.25 -8.17
N LEU A 190 3.30 12.08 -7.20
CA LEU A 190 2.32 12.69 -6.32
C LEU A 190 1.76 13.94 -7.02
N PHE A 191 0.61 13.80 -7.69
CA PHE A 191 0.00 14.88 -8.48
C PHE A 191 -1.52 14.96 -8.30
N GLY A 192 -2.13 16.03 -8.81
CA GLY A 192 -3.57 16.22 -8.83
C GLY A 192 -4.21 16.38 -7.45
N MET A 193 -5.08 15.47 -7.05
CA MET A 193 -5.79 15.55 -5.77
C MET A 193 -5.30 14.50 -4.77
N LEU A 194 -4.20 13.81 -5.06
CA LEU A 194 -3.86 12.46 -4.55
C LEU A 194 -4.89 11.38 -4.91
N ARG A 195 -6.10 11.79 -5.30
CA ARG A 195 -7.10 11.02 -6.03
C ARG A 195 -6.89 11.10 -7.54
N ASP A 196 -7.50 10.14 -8.23
CA ASP A 196 -7.62 10.15 -9.67
C ASP A 196 -8.41 11.40 -10.15
N PRO A 197 -7.81 12.28 -10.96
CA PRO A 197 -8.45 13.51 -11.43
C PRO A 197 -9.56 13.28 -12.48
N PHE A 198 -9.67 12.06 -13.02
CA PHE A 198 -10.78 11.65 -13.89
C PHE A 198 -11.99 11.16 -13.10
N ASP A 199 -11.84 11.03 -11.78
CA ASP A 199 -12.89 10.55 -10.89
C ASP A 199 -13.99 11.59 -10.60
N GLY A 200 -15.12 11.13 -10.08
CA GLY A 200 -16.33 11.92 -9.87
C GLY A 200 -16.23 13.05 -8.84
N TYR A 201 -15.19 13.08 -8.01
CA TYR A 201 -15.05 14.07 -6.92
C TYR A 201 -14.95 15.52 -7.39
N CYS A 202 -14.45 15.74 -8.61
CA CYS A 202 -14.43 17.08 -9.22
C CYS A 202 -15.76 17.50 -9.86
N GLY A 203 -16.78 16.63 -9.85
CA GLY A 203 -18.08 16.91 -10.46
C GLY A 203 -17.96 17.32 -11.92
N LYS A 204 -18.41 18.54 -12.25
CA LYS A 204 -18.32 19.10 -13.61
C LYS A 204 -16.90 19.44 -14.05
N ASP A 205 -15.99 19.63 -13.10
CA ASP A 205 -14.60 20.03 -13.33
C ASP A 205 -13.68 18.79 -13.35
N LYS A 206 -14.24 17.57 -13.45
CA LYS A 206 -13.44 16.33 -13.61
C LYS A 206 -12.76 16.30 -14.97
N LEU A 207 -11.58 15.69 -15.05
CA LEU A 207 -10.91 15.48 -16.33
C LEU A 207 -11.66 14.42 -17.16
N VAL A 208 -11.46 14.46 -18.48
CA VAL A 208 -12.03 13.47 -19.41
C VAL A 208 -10.92 12.93 -20.30
N MET A 209 -10.79 11.62 -20.37
CA MET A 209 -9.86 10.91 -21.24
C MET A 209 -10.61 9.84 -22.03
N GLN A 210 -10.32 9.74 -23.33
CA GLN A 210 -10.91 8.71 -24.18
C GLN A 210 -10.45 7.32 -23.71
N GLY A 211 -11.41 6.41 -23.52
CA GLY A 211 -11.10 5.04 -23.09
C GLY A 211 -10.78 4.90 -21.61
N TYR A 212 -10.96 5.97 -20.81
CA TYR A 212 -10.91 5.86 -19.36
C TYR A 212 -12.08 4.98 -18.86
N PRO A 213 -11.79 3.92 -18.09
CA PRO A 213 -12.83 3.08 -17.49
C PRO A 213 -13.52 3.85 -16.34
N ASP A 214 -14.58 4.60 -16.67
CA ASP A 214 -15.42 5.31 -15.69
C ASP A 214 -16.37 4.31 -14.99
N GLU A 215 -15.81 3.25 -14.43
CA GLU A 215 -16.58 2.13 -13.88
C GLU A 215 -17.18 2.51 -12.52
N HIS A 216 -16.48 3.31 -11.69
CA HIS A 216 -16.95 3.73 -10.36
C HIS A 216 -16.50 5.14 -9.97
N PRO A 217 -17.40 6.13 -10.03
CA PRO A 217 -17.09 7.46 -9.52
C PRO A 217 -16.91 7.42 -8.00
N GLY A 218 -15.72 7.73 -7.52
CA GLY A 218 -15.34 7.94 -6.13
C GLY A 218 -14.30 6.94 -5.60
N GLN A 219 -13.95 5.91 -6.35
CA GLN A 219 -13.15 4.78 -5.85
C GLN A 219 -12.11 4.31 -6.86
N SER A 220 -11.74 5.19 -7.81
CA SER A 220 -10.79 4.86 -8.87
C SER A 220 -9.42 4.51 -8.30
N LYS A 221 -8.92 3.34 -8.72
CA LYS A 221 -7.57 2.83 -8.40
C LYS A 221 -6.67 2.85 -9.64
N HIS A 222 -7.08 3.56 -10.71
CA HIS A 222 -6.40 3.54 -12.00
C HIS A 222 -5.07 4.30 -12.02
N HIS A 223 -4.88 5.23 -11.07
CA HIS A 223 -3.62 5.95 -10.89
C HIS A 223 -2.57 5.16 -10.10
N ILE A 224 -2.95 4.11 -9.37
CA ILE A 224 -2.03 3.34 -8.52
C ILE A 224 -1.18 2.42 -9.38
N LEU A 225 0.15 2.50 -9.24
CA LEU A 225 1.11 1.65 -9.94
C LEU A 225 1.91 0.77 -8.95
N PRO A 226 1.37 -0.43 -8.60
CA PRO A 226 2.06 -1.35 -7.69
C PRO A 226 3.40 -1.81 -8.26
N GLN A 227 4.31 -2.29 -7.39
CA GLN A 227 5.68 -2.65 -7.77
C GLN A 227 5.76 -3.67 -8.91
N GLY A 228 4.84 -4.64 -8.99
CA GLY A 228 4.81 -5.65 -10.06
C GLY A 228 4.39 -5.12 -11.45
N TYR A 229 3.91 -3.88 -11.52
CA TYR A 229 3.49 -3.22 -12.76
C TYR A 229 4.40 -2.07 -13.17
N SER A 230 5.24 -1.60 -12.26
CA SER A 230 6.05 -0.43 -12.51
C SER A 230 7.31 -0.76 -13.32
N PRO A 231 7.58 -0.04 -14.43
CA PRO A 231 8.80 -0.21 -15.19
C PRO A 231 10.04 -0.03 -14.32
N PHE A 232 11.06 -0.83 -14.61
CA PHE A 232 12.32 -0.81 -13.88
C PHE A 232 13.50 -1.09 -14.79
N ALA A 233 14.67 -0.65 -14.35
CA ALA A 233 15.94 -0.90 -15.03
C ALA A 233 17.01 -1.15 -13.98
N TYR A 234 17.97 -2.04 -14.26
CA TYR A 234 19.09 -2.26 -13.35
C TYR A 234 20.35 -2.73 -14.07
N THR A 235 21.50 -2.57 -13.41
CA THR A 235 22.79 -3.09 -13.87
C THR A 235 23.64 -3.49 -12.68
N THR A 236 24.43 -4.55 -12.81
CA THR A 236 25.37 -5.00 -11.76
C THR A 236 26.75 -4.34 -11.89
N ARG A 237 26.90 -3.39 -12.82
CA ARG A 237 28.13 -2.66 -13.12
C ARG A 237 28.02 -1.23 -12.58
N ASP A 238 29.15 -0.53 -12.53
CA ASP A 238 29.19 0.89 -12.19
C ASP A 238 28.88 1.75 -13.42
N GLU A 239 27.65 1.62 -13.92
CA GLU A 239 27.11 2.45 -15.00
C GLU A 239 25.62 2.70 -14.75
N GLU A 240 25.01 3.62 -15.51
CA GLU A 240 23.55 3.81 -15.49
C GLU A 240 22.86 2.65 -16.21
N PRO A 241 21.72 2.15 -15.71
CA PRO A 241 20.97 1.11 -16.38
C PRO A 241 20.36 1.65 -17.68
N LYS A 242 20.61 0.97 -18.80
CA LYS A 242 20.18 1.40 -20.15
C LYS A 242 18.96 0.65 -20.67
N SER A 243 18.62 -0.46 -20.03
CA SER A 243 17.62 -1.42 -20.49
C SER A 243 16.45 -1.41 -19.52
N TRP A 244 15.31 -0.94 -20.01
CA TRP A 244 14.09 -0.87 -19.23
C TRP A 244 13.24 -2.11 -19.47
N GLN A 245 12.75 -2.66 -18.36
CA GLN A 245 11.69 -3.64 -18.33
C GLN A 245 10.39 -2.92 -17.99
N THR A 246 9.33 -3.19 -18.74
CA THR A 246 8.02 -2.56 -18.53
C THR A 246 7.18 -3.30 -17.50
N HIS A 247 7.58 -4.51 -17.12
CA HIS A 247 6.87 -5.39 -16.22
C HIS A 247 7.83 -6.45 -15.68
N GLY A 248 7.38 -7.19 -14.65
CA GLY A 248 8.12 -8.30 -14.06
C GLY A 248 8.39 -8.10 -12.57
N VAL A 249 9.06 -9.07 -11.96
CA VAL A 249 9.48 -8.99 -10.56
C VAL A 249 10.87 -8.34 -10.51
N PRO A 250 11.01 -7.10 -10.00
CA PRO A 250 12.31 -6.46 -9.93
C PRO A 250 13.20 -7.15 -8.88
N PRO A 251 14.53 -7.02 -8.97
CA PRO A 251 15.44 -7.79 -8.12
C PRO A 251 15.51 -7.28 -6.66
N TRP A 252 14.90 -6.13 -6.34
CA TRP A 252 14.68 -5.66 -4.97
C TRP A 252 13.36 -6.14 -4.35
N TYR A 253 12.55 -6.93 -5.07
CA TYR A 253 11.24 -7.38 -4.59
C TYR A 253 11.29 -8.18 -3.29
N SER A 254 12.20 -9.14 -3.20
CA SER A 254 12.40 -9.92 -1.98
C SER A 254 13.82 -10.46 -1.97
N SER A 255 14.36 -10.68 -0.78
CA SER A 255 15.73 -11.15 -0.62
C SER A 255 15.77 -12.44 0.20
N LEU A 256 16.67 -13.34 -0.13
CA LEU A 256 16.98 -14.43 0.76
C LEU A 256 17.60 -13.87 2.05
N ARG A 257 17.18 -14.44 3.17
CA ARG A 257 17.69 -14.07 4.48
C ARG A 257 18.87 -14.96 4.86
N PRO A 258 20.05 -14.39 5.15
CA PRO A 258 21.16 -15.16 5.67
C PRO A 258 20.90 -15.53 7.13
N GLU A 259 21.07 -16.80 7.46
CA GLU A 259 21.03 -17.33 8.81
C GLU A 259 22.33 -18.09 9.07
N HIS A 260 23.07 -17.69 10.11
CA HIS A 260 24.31 -18.37 10.44
C HIS A 260 24.04 -19.60 11.31
N ASP A 261 24.54 -20.74 10.87
CA ASP A 261 24.56 -21.99 11.61
C ASP A 261 26.02 -22.42 11.85
N GLU A 262 26.36 -22.76 13.09
CA GLU A 262 27.74 -23.13 13.47
C GLU A 262 28.26 -24.39 12.77
N GLN A 263 27.37 -25.29 12.35
CA GLN A 263 27.73 -26.59 11.75
C GLN A 263 27.83 -26.51 10.24
N VAL A 264 26.92 -25.77 9.60
CA VAL A 264 26.81 -25.73 8.13
C VAL A 264 27.16 -24.38 7.50
N GLY A 265 27.46 -23.37 8.31
CA GLY A 265 27.76 -22.01 7.86
C GLY A 265 26.49 -21.22 7.57
N THR A 266 26.54 -20.30 6.60
CA THR A 266 25.38 -19.50 6.22
C THR A 266 24.36 -20.33 5.45
N VAL A 267 23.16 -20.45 5.99
CA VAL A 267 21.97 -20.97 5.30
C VAL A 267 21.08 -19.81 4.87
N TRP A 268 20.23 -20.05 3.89
CA TRP A 268 19.36 -19.01 3.33
C TRP A 268 17.90 -19.41 3.51
N SER A 269 17.12 -18.55 4.15
CA SER A 269 15.67 -18.74 4.29
C SER A 269 14.91 -17.90 3.25
N THR A 270 13.82 -18.48 2.73
CA THR A 270 12.96 -17.84 1.74
C THR A 270 12.14 -16.73 2.41
N PRO A 271 12.08 -15.53 1.81
CA PRO A 271 11.25 -14.45 2.31
C PRO A 271 9.75 -14.76 2.17
N GLN A 272 8.93 -14.04 2.90
CA GLN A 272 7.47 -14.08 2.82
C GLN A 272 6.95 -12.90 1.99
N ASN A 273 5.78 -13.08 1.39
CA ASN A 273 5.00 -11.99 0.82
C ASN A 273 3.82 -11.77 1.77
N VAL A 274 3.84 -10.67 2.51
CA VAL A 274 2.89 -10.39 3.58
C VAL A 274 1.97 -9.26 3.13
N HIS A 275 0.67 -9.45 3.32
CA HIS A 275 -0.31 -8.38 3.22
C HIS A 275 -0.97 -8.13 4.56
N LEU A 276 -1.03 -6.86 4.97
CA LEU A 276 -1.79 -6.41 6.13
C LEU A 276 -2.76 -5.32 5.68
N ASP A 277 -4.05 -5.59 5.83
CA ASP A 277 -5.15 -4.69 5.52
C ASP A 277 -5.81 -4.23 6.83
N LEU A 278 -5.67 -2.96 7.16
CA LEU A 278 -6.37 -2.34 8.28
C LEU A 278 -7.60 -1.60 7.75
N GLY A 279 -8.76 -2.00 8.27
CA GLY A 279 -10.10 -1.60 7.81
C GLY A 279 -10.46 -2.35 6.53
N SER A 280 -10.34 -3.66 6.61
CA SER A 280 -10.43 -4.53 5.44
C SER A 280 -11.85 -4.66 4.89
N SER A 281 -12.87 -4.43 5.72
CA SER A 281 -14.21 -4.96 5.46
C SER A 281 -14.18 -6.47 5.12
N TYR A 282 -15.14 -6.96 4.33
CA TYR A 282 -15.07 -8.29 3.75
C TYR A 282 -14.08 -8.34 2.56
N PHE A 283 -13.50 -9.52 2.28
CA PHE A 283 -12.53 -9.70 1.20
C PHE A 283 -13.03 -9.20 -0.18
N GLY A 284 -14.27 -9.52 -0.54
CA GLY A 284 -14.98 -9.07 -1.74
C GLY A 284 -15.83 -7.81 -1.52
N GLY A 285 -15.62 -7.09 -0.42
CA GLY A 285 -16.34 -5.88 -0.04
C GLY A 285 -17.74 -6.14 0.54
N TRP A 286 -18.33 -5.11 1.15
CA TRP A 286 -19.65 -5.17 1.80
C TRP A 286 -20.80 -5.58 0.86
N THR A 287 -20.70 -5.24 -0.42
CA THR A 287 -21.76 -5.44 -1.42
C THR A 287 -21.44 -6.54 -2.42
N ALA A 288 -20.39 -7.34 -2.17
CA ALA A 288 -19.79 -8.22 -3.18
C ALA A 288 -19.43 -7.48 -4.48
N SER A 289 -19.25 -6.15 -4.42
CA SER A 289 -18.72 -5.36 -5.52
C SER A 289 -17.20 -5.43 -5.45
N PRO A 290 -16.53 -6.09 -6.42
CA PRO A 290 -15.08 -6.26 -6.41
C PRO A 290 -14.30 -4.94 -6.44
N MET A 291 -14.98 -3.82 -6.72
CA MET A 291 -14.34 -2.52 -6.93
C MET A 291 -14.19 -1.69 -5.65
N ALA A 292 -15.04 -1.93 -4.64
CA ALA A 292 -14.89 -1.39 -3.29
C ALA A 292 -14.11 -2.35 -2.36
N ALA A 293 -13.77 -3.54 -2.86
CA ALA A 293 -13.15 -4.61 -2.09
C ALA A 293 -11.62 -4.46 -2.08
N SER A 294 -11.06 -3.92 -0.99
CA SER A 294 -9.60 -3.80 -0.83
C SER A 294 -8.92 -5.17 -0.96
N GLY A 295 -9.39 -6.16 -0.20
CA GLY A 295 -8.81 -7.49 -0.14
C GLY A 295 -8.73 -8.17 -1.51
N GLN A 296 -9.84 -8.17 -2.26
CA GLN A 296 -9.88 -8.72 -3.61
C GLN A 296 -8.98 -7.95 -4.58
N TRP A 297 -8.95 -6.62 -4.52
CA TRP A 297 -8.09 -5.82 -5.38
C TRP A 297 -6.60 -6.16 -5.16
N PHE A 298 -6.14 -6.22 -3.91
CA PHE A 298 -4.76 -6.60 -3.60
C PHE A 298 -4.46 -8.03 -4.03
N TYR A 299 -5.36 -8.97 -3.75
CA TYR A 299 -5.19 -10.34 -4.21
C TYR A 299 -5.04 -10.36 -5.74
N ASP A 300 -6.00 -9.82 -6.49
CA ASP A 300 -6.00 -9.88 -7.95
C ASP A 300 -4.77 -9.19 -8.56
N LYS A 301 -4.37 -8.02 -8.05
CA LYS A 301 -3.23 -7.27 -8.61
C LYS A 301 -1.89 -7.95 -8.38
N TYR A 302 -1.65 -8.53 -7.20
CA TYR A 302 -0.37 -9.14 -6.90
C TYR A 302 -0.33 -10.62 -7.34
N HIS A 303 -1.42 -11.40 -7.18
CA HIS A 303 -1.45 -12.82 -7.57
C HIS A 303 -1.22 -13.05 -9.05
N VAL A 304 -1.91 -12.29 -9.92
CA VAL A 304 -1.79 -12.49 -11.38
C VAL A 304 -0.38 -12.18 -11.90
N ARG A 305 0.46 -11.55 -11.08
CA ARG A 305 1.84 -11.18 -11.38
C ARG A 305 2.87 -12.08 -10.73
N GLY A 306 2.48 -13.24 -10.21
CA GLY A 306 3.39 -14.17 -9.53
C GLY A 306 3.81 -13.71 -8.13
N GLN A 307 3.27 -12.58 -7.64
CA GLN A 307 3.52 -12.04 -6.32
C GLN A 307 2.49 -12.57 -5.32
N LYS A 308 2.44 -13.90 -5.18
CA LYS A 308 1.46 -14.55 -4.30
C LYS A 308 1.77 -14.26 -2.84
N PHE A 309 0.77 -13.80 -2.08
CA PHE A 309 0.91 -13.66 -0.64
C PHE A 309 1.07 -15.01 0.04
N THR A 310 2.00 -15.10 0.99
CA THR A 310 2.17 -16.25 1.88
C THR A 310 1.51 -16.03 3.23
N ARG A 311 1.12 -14.78 3.51
CA ARG A 311 0.28 -14.36 4.64
C ARG A 311 -0.64 -13.23 4.19
N PHE A 312 -1.93 -13.35 4.51
CA PHE A 312 -2.92 -12.32 4.20
C PHE A 312 -3.70 -12.01 5.47
N ILE A 313 -3.53 -10.81 6.03
CA ILE A 313 -4.07 -10.44 7.33
C ILE A 313 -5.03 -9.28 7.12
N ALA A 314 -6.27 -9.49 7.52
CA ALA A 314 -7.37 -8.53 7.42
C ALA A 314 -7.81 -8.16 8.84
N VAL A 315 -7.81 -6.88 9.16
CA VAL A 315 -8.20 -6.36 10.47
C VAL A 315 -9.39 -5.44 10.29
N GLU A 316 -10.45 -5.70 11.04
CA GLU A 316 -11.68 -4.92 11.00
C GLU A 316 -12.16 -4.65 12.44
N VAL A 317 -12.54 -3.41 12.73
CA VAL A 317 -13.06 -3.03 14.05
C VAL A 317 -14.50 -3.52 14.21
N GLU A 318 -15.27 -3.53 13.11
CA GLU A 318 -16.59 -4.13 13.09
C GLU A 318 -16.50 -5.65 13.13
N THR A 319 -17.39 -6.29 13.88
CA THR A 319 -17.44 -7.75 13.91
C THR A 319 -18.10 -8.28 12.64
N LEU A 320 -17.28 -8.77 11.72
CA LEU A 320 -17.75 -9.41 10.49
C LEU A 320 -18.26 -10.82 10.76
N ASN A 321 -19.14 -11.32 9.88
CA ASN A 321 -19.58 -12.71 9.92
C ASN A 321 -18.51 -13.62 9.30
N ASP A 322 -17.91 -14.49 10.10
CA ASP A 322 -16.84 -15.38 9.64
C ASP A 322 -17.26 -16.25 8.45
N THR A 323 -18.48 -16.80 8.45
CA THR A 323 -18.95 -17.64 7.33
C THR A 323 -18.96 -16.84 6.03
N VAL A 324 -19.52 -15.63 6.06
CA VAL A 324 -19.55 -14.74 4.89
C VAL A 324 -18.13 -14.32 4.47
N ALA A 325 -17.24 -14.03 5.42
CA ALA A 325 -15.87 -13.65 5.11
C ALA A 325 -15.09 -14.78 4.42
N PHE A 326 -15.16 -15.99 4.97
CA PHE A 326 -14.46 -17.15 4.44
C PHE A 326 -15.10 -17.73 3.14
N GLU A 327 -16.37 -17.45 2.88
CA GLU A 327 -17.01 -17.78 1.58
C GLU A 327 -16.48 -16.90 0.42
N GLN A 328 -15.96 -15.72 0.72
CA GLN A 328 -15.47 -14.77 -0.30
C GLN A 328 -14.01 -14.98 -0.68
N ILE A 329 -13.20 -15.63 0.16
CA ILE A 329 -11.78 -15.77 -0.12
C ILE A 329 -11.51 -16.85 -1.18
N PRO A 330 -10.55 -16.62 -2.10
CA PRO A 330 -10.06 -17.63 -3.02
C PRO A 330 -9.51 -18.88 -2.30
N ALA A 331 -9.61 -20.03 -2.96
CA ALA A 331 -9.25 -21.32 -2.37
C ALA A 331 -7.78 -21.41 -1.92
N ASP A 332 -6.86 -20.72 -2.60
CA ASP A 332 -5.44 -20.69 -2.25
C ASP A 332 -5.10 -19.76 -1.08
N LEU A 333 -6.02 -18.89 -0.67
CA LEU A 333 -5.90 -18.14 0.58
C LEU A 333 -6.35 -18.92 1.81
N VAL A 334 -7.03 -20.06 1.64
CA VAL A 334 -7.45 -20.91 2.76
C VAL A 334 -6.24 -21.42 3.55
N GLY A 335 -6.18 -21.07 4.83
CA GLY A 335 -5.08 -21.44 5.73
C GLY A 335 -3.93 -20.44 5.80
N ILE A 336 -3.93 -19.40 4.95
CA ILE A 336 -3.00 -18.25 5.05
C ILE A 336 -3.72 -16.92 5.31
N TYR A 337 -5.03 -16.86 5.05
CA TYR A 337 -5.90 -15.73 5.38
C TYR A 337 -6.24 -15.73 6.88
N THR A 338 -6.05 -14.58 7.52
CA THR A 338 -6.41 -14.34 8.92
C THR A 338 -7.31 -13.11 9.01
N LEU A 339 -8.54 -13.30 9.49
CA LEU A 339 -9.43 -12.20 9.85
C LEU A 339 -9.31 -11.91 11.35
N MET A 340 -9.11 -10.64 11.70
CA MET A 340 -9.04 -10.15 13.07
C MET A 340 -10.14 -9.10 13.29
N ASN A 341 -11.26 -9.54 13.88
CA ASN A 341 -12.37 -8.65 14.28
C ASN A 341 -12.03 -7.90 15.59
N LEU A 342 -11.04 -7.00 15.53
CA LEU A 342 -10.58 -6.21 16.67
C LEU A 342 -10.14 -4.81 16.25
N GLY A 343 -10.33 -3.83 17.14
CA GLY A 343 -9.76 -2.50 16.99
C GLY A 343 -8.28 -2.49 17.37
N LEU A 344 -7.45 -1.83 16.55
CA LEU A 344 -6.05 -1.58 16.87
C LEU A 344 -5.88 -0.36 17.77
N THR A 345 -4.73 -0.27 18.42
CA THR A 345 -4.37 0.83 19.31
C THR A 345 -3.03 1.44 18.92
N MET A 346 -2.68 2.52 19.61
CA MET A 346 -1.34 3.13 19.60
C MET A 346 -0.67 3.09 20.98
N GLY A 347 -1.22 2.30 21.91
CA GLY A 347 -0.69 2.16 23.27
C GLY A 347 0.44 1.14 23.37
N GLU A 348 0.98 0.93 24.57
CA GLU A 348 1.97 -0.11 24.86
C GLU A 348 1.32 -1.49 25.04
N ASP A 349 0.45 -1.88 24.12
CA ASP A 349 -0.29 -3.14 24.18
C ASP A 349 -0.08 -4.00 22.94
N LYS A 350 -0.57 -5.24 22.99
CA LYS A 350 -0.39 -6.24 21.92
C LYS A 350 -1.14 -5.91 20.62
N LEU A 351 -2.05 -4.95 20.65
CA LEU A 351 -2.83 -4.46 19.50
C LEU A 351 -2.25 -3.16 18.93
N ASN A 352 -1.07 -2.72 19.41
CA ASN A 352 -0.31 -1.67 18.79
C ASN A 352 0.05 -2.05 17.34
N ALA A 353 -0.37 -1.23 16.38
CA ALA A 353 -0.19 -1.52 14.95
C ALA A 353 1.29 -1.60 14.52
N ILE A 354 2.13 -0.70 15.03
CA ILE A 354 3.57 -0.66 14.71
C ILE A 354 4.27 -1.88 15.26
N GLU A 355 3.98 -2.25 16.52
CA GLU A 355 4.55 -3.45 17.11
C GLU A 355 3.99 -4.73 16.47
N MET A 356 2.78 -4.69 15.92
CA MET A 356 2.24 -5.77 15.11
C MET A 356 3.03 -5.97 13.82
N ILE A 357 3.33 -4.90 13.07
CA ILE A 357 4.17 -4.96 11.86
C ILE A 357 5.52 -5.64 12.19
N LYS A 358 6.21 -5.18 13.25
CA LYS A 358 7.50 -5.74 13.68
C LYS A 358 7.45 -7.22 14.08
N ARG A 359 6.30 -7.72 14.56
CA ARG A 359 6.10 -9.15 14.87
C ARG A 359 5.81 -10.00 13.65
N LEU A 360 5.17 -9.41 12.64
CA LEU A 360 4.68 -10.12 11.46
C LEU A 360 5.73 -10.24 10.36
N VAL A 361 6.55 -9.18 10.20
CA VAL A 361 7.38 -8.94 9.02
C VAL A 361 8.85 -8.88 9.41
N LYS A 362 9.71 -9.41 8.54
CA LYS A 362 11.17 -9.31 8.63
C LYS A 362 11.71 -8.40 7.52
N PRO A 363 12.91 -7.82 7.67
CA PRO A 363 13.51 -6.93 6.65
C PRO A 363 13.75 -7.54 5.26
N GLU A 364 13.63 -8.85 5.12
CA GLU A 364 13.78 -9.56 3.85
C GLU A 364 12.45 -9.94 3.19
N ASP A 365 11.35 -9.88 3.94
CA ASP A 365 10.01 -10.14 3.43
C ASP A 365 9.56 -8.99 2.52
N PHE A 366 8.67 -9.28 1.58
CA PHE A 366 7.95 -8.27 0.82
C PHE A 366 6.65 -7.94 1.54
N PHE A 367 6.45 -6.68 1.94
CA PHE A 367 5.32 -6.25 2.76
C PHE A 367 4.47 -5.17 2.10
N VAL A 368 3.19 -5.49 1.94
CA VAL A 368 2.14 -4.61 1.41
C VAL A 368 1.20 -4.23 2.57
N PHE A 369 1.21 -2.96 2.95
CA PHE A 369 0.45 -2.43 4.08
C PHE A 369 -0.66 -1.47 3.63
N LYS A 370 -1.93 -1.80 3.84
CA LYS A 370 -3.06 -0.89 3.62
C LYS A 370 -3.56 -0.34 4.96
N LEU A 371 -3.74 0.98 5.01
CA LEU A 371 -4.26 1.72 6.15
C LEU A 371 -5.43 2.60 5.71
N ASP A 372 -6.63 2.18 6.08
CA ASP A 372 -7.87 2.93 5.91
C ASP A 372 -8.93 2.28 6.81
N ILE A 373 -9.06 2.81 8.02
CA ILE A 373 -9.93 2.39 9.12
C ILE A 373 -10.95 3.48 9.48
N ASP A 374 -11.14 4.49 8.62
CA ASP A 374 -12.03 5.64 8.83
C ASP A 374 -11.80 6.37 10.18
N SER A 375 -10.55 6.40 10.67
CA SER A 375 -10.23 6.93 11.99
C SER A 375 -8.86 7.61 12.04
N ALA A 376 -8.81 8.85 11.57
CA ALA A 376 -7.62 9.71 11.60
C ALA A 376 -6.88 9.75 12.96
N PRO A 377 -7.55 9.77 14.14
CA PRO A 377 -6.85 9.73 15.44
C PRO A 377 -6.00 8.48 15.71
N ILE A 378 -6.18 7.41 14.92
CA ILE A 378 -5.39 6.17 14.99
C ILE A 378 -4.45 6.08 13.78
N GLU A 379 -4.95 6.37 12.57
CA GLU A 379 -4.17 6.30 11.33
C GLU A 379 -2.97 7.26 11.34
N GLU A 380 -3.21 8.52 11.69
CA GLU A 380 -2.19 9.55 11.61
C GLU A 380 -1.00 9.22 12.55
N PRO A 381 -1.20 8.83 13.82
CA PRO A 381 -0.10 8.33 14.65
C PRO A 381 0.66 7.13 14.08
N ILE A 382 0.01 6.21 13.35
CA ILE A 382 0.70 5.08 12.70
C ILE A 382 1.66 5.62 11.64
N VAL A 383 1.17 6.47 10.74
CA VAL A 383 1.98 7.01 9.64
C VAL A 383 3.09 7.92 10.17
N GLN A 384 2.79 8.77 11.16
CA GLN A 384 3.80 9.59 11.82
C GLN A 384 4.86 8.74 12.54
N SER A 385 4.50 7.57 13.09
CA SER A 385 5.48 6.66 13.68
C SER A 385 6.41 6.05 12.62
N LEU A 386 5.88 5.67 11.45
CA LEU A 386 6.71 5.23 10.31
C LEU A 386 7.61 6.37 9.80
N LEU A 387 7.14 7.61 9.82
CA LEU A 387 7.94 8.75 9.40
C LEU A 387 9.02 9.12 10.43
N ALA A 388 8.74 8.98 11.73
CA ALA A 388 9.65 9.37 12.79
C ALA A 388 10.69 8.30 13.16
N ASP A 389 10.45 7.03 12.83
CA ASP A 389 11.35 5.94 13.22
C ASP A 389 12.68 5.92 12.44
N ASP A 390 13.59 5.05 12.85
CA ASP A 390 14.91 4.92 12.26
C ASP A 390 15.00 3.61 11.48
N ALA A 391 14.87 3.70 10.16
CA ALA A 391 14.88 2.55 9.25
C ALA A 391 16.18 1.74 9.36
N ASP A 392 17.33 2.42 9.49
CA ASP A 392 18.65 1.79 9.55
C ASP A 392 18.87 1.00 10.85
N HIS A 393 18.11 1.33 11.90
CA HIS A 393 18.20 0.70 13.22
C HIS A 393 16.99 -0.18 13.57
N GLY A 394 16.31 -0.72 12.55
CA GLY A 394 15.22 -1.69 12.73
C GLY A 394 13.87 -1.07 13.05
N GLY A 395 13.66 0.18 12.62
CA GLY A 395 12.34 0.81 12.57
C GLY A 395 11.35 -0.01 11.73
N ALA A 396 10.06 0.18 11.99
CA ALA A 396 9.01 -0.46 11.22
C ALA A 396 8.95 0.06 9.78
N SER A 397 9.38 1.29 9.50
CA SER A 397 9.44 1.83 8.13
C SER A 397 10.33 1.02 7.20
N ALA A 398 11.43 0.45 7.70
CA ALA A 398 12.31 -0.43 6.94
C ALA A 398 11.66 -1.77 6.58
N LEU A 399 10.50 -2.09 7.16
CA LEU A 399 9.76 -3.32 6.91
C LEU A 399 8.66 -3.13 5.86
N VAL A 400 8.31 -1.91 5.47
CA VAL A 400 7.18 -1.60 4.57
C VAL A 400 7.69 -1.30 3.16
N ASP A 401 7.42 -2.19 2.22
CA ASP A 401 7.76 -1.96 0.81
C ASP A 401 6.70 -1.10 0.11
N GLU A 402 5.42 -1.43 0.29
CA GLU A 402 4.29 -0.70 -0.29
C GLU A 402 3.29 -0.29 0.79
N LEU A 403 2.90 0.99 0.78
CA LEU A 403 1.88 1.56 1.67
C LEU A 403 0.74 2.13 0.85
N MET A 404 -0.49 1.66 1.09
CA MET A 404 -1.71 2.25 0.55
C MET A 404 -2.43 2.94 1.69
N PHE A 405 -2.50 4.28 1.63
CA PHE A 405 -3.03 5.07 2.72
C PHE A 405 -4.11 6.03 2.22
N GLU A 406 -5.28 5.99 2.86
CA GLU A 406 -6.31 7.00 2.68
C GLU A 406 -6.12 8.12 3.68
N HIS A 407 -5.41 9.16 3.26
CA HIS A 407 -5.20 10.31 4.13
C HIS A 407 -6.38 11.27 4.07
N HIS A 408 -7.20 11.24 5.12
CA HIS A 408 -8.29 12.16 5.37
C HIS A 408 -7.77 13.60 5.59
N VAL A 409 -7.73 14.43 4.54
CA VAL A 409 -7.27 15.83 4.62
C VAL A 409 -8.30 16.84 4.20
N ASN A 410 -8.22 18.07 4.73
CA ASN A 410 -9.17 19.11 4.36
C ASN A 410 -8.85 19.70 2.98
N PHE A 411 -9.61 19.28 1.97
CA PHE A 411 -9.69 19.96 0.67
C PHE A 411 -11.10 19.81 0.08
N TRP A 412 -11.56 20.85 -0.61
CA TRP A 412 -12.99 21.01 -0.93
C TRP A 412 -13.67 19.79 -1.59
N PRO A 413 -13.11 19.16 -2.64
CA PRO A 413 -13.69 17.98 -3.28
C PRO A 413 -13.97 16.81 -2.33
N MET A 414 -13.17 16.63 -1.28
CA MET A 414 -13.27 15.47 -0.38
C MET A 414 -13.84 15.79 1.00
N ASN A 415 -14.11 17.07 1.31
CA ASN A 415 -14.70 17.44 2.60
C ASN A 415 -16.04 16.76 2.87
N SER A 416 -16.91 16.65 1.86
CA SER A 416 -18.21 15.99 2.01
C SER A 416 -18.11 14.48 2.23
N PRO A 417 -17.42 13.69 1.37
CA PRO A 417 -17.32 12.25 1.57
C PRO A 417 -16.62 11.88 2.89
N TRP A 418 -15.64 12.67 3.33
CA TRP A 418 -14.93 12.43 4.59
C TRP A 418 -15.56 13.07 5.83
N GLY A 419 -16.73 13.71 5.69
CA GLY A 419 -17.41 14.36 6.81
C GLY A 419 -16.60 15.50 7.45
N LEU A 420 -15.64 16.10 6.73
CA LEU A 420 -14.79 17.16 7.22
C LEU A 420 -15.48 18.52 7.09
N ALA A 421 -15.37 19.33 8.15
CA ALA A 421 -15.75 20.73 8.05
C ALA A 421 -14.74 21.48 7.16
N PRO A 422 -15.17 22.39 6.27
CA PRO A 422 -14.28 23.25 5.47
C PRO A 422 -13.23 24.03 6.29
N THR A 423 -13.52 24.25 7.58
CA THR A 423 -12.64 24.95 8.51
C THR A 423 -11.80 24.01 9.39
N SER A 424 -11.85 22.69 9.16
CA SER A 424 -11.06 21.75 9.95
C SER A 424 -9.58 21.99 9.71
N LYS A 425 -8.81 22.10 10.79
CA LYS A 425 -7.34 22.17 10.75
C LYS A 425 -6.69 20.95 11.37
N LYS A 426 -7.49 20.06 11.94
CA LYS A 426 -6.99 18.89 12.67
C LYS A 426 -6.45 17.83 11.73
N ASP A 427 -7.03 17.77 10.54
CA ASP A 427 -6.82 16.70 9.57
C ASP A 427 -5.80 17.13 8.48
N GLY A 428 -5.09 18.25 8.67
CA GLY A 428 -4.16 18.79 7.68
C GLY A 428 -4.84 19.33 6.42
N ASP A 429 -4.02 19.75 5.46
CA ASP A 429 -4.43 20.15 4.11
C ASP A 429 -3.77 19.25 3.05
N LEU A 430 -4.09 19.48 1.78
CA LEU A 430 -3.57 18.66 0.71
C LEU A 430 -2.04 18.76 0.59
N LEU A 431 -1.46 19.95 0.80
CA LEU A 431 -0.01 20.13 0.83
C LEU A 431 0.65 19.32 1.95
N THR A 432 0.02 19.25 3.13
CA THR A 432 0.48 18.43 4.25
C THR A 432 0.49 16.96 3.84
N SER A 433 -0.58 16.49 3.18
CA SER A 433 -0.63 15.13 2.65
C SER A 433 0.47 14.88 1.61
N TYR A 434 0.66 15.78 0.67
CA TYR A 434 1.73 15.69 -0.32
C TYR A 434 3.12 15.55 0.30
N ASN A 435 3.43 16.37 1.31
CA ASN A 435 4.69 16.25 2.03
C ASN A 435 4.81 14.91 2.76
N LEU A 436 3.75 14.46 3.43
CA LEU A 436 3.72 13.17 4.13
C LEU A 436 4.06 12.00 3.18
N PHE A 437 3.36 11.91 2.05
CA PHE A 437 3.58 10.84 1.06
C PHE A 437 4.99 10.92 0.46
N ARG A 438 5.46 12.13 0.14
CA ARG A 438 6.81 12.33 -0.41
C ARG A 438 7.89 11.93 0.59
N ASP A 439 7.71 12.26 1.85
CA ASP A 439 8.72 11.96 2.88
C ASP A 439 8.73 10.46 3.25
N LEU A 440 7.58 9.77 3.16
CA LEU A 440 7.53 8.30 3.23
C LEU A 440 8.27 7.67 2.04
N ARG A 441 8.10 8.19 0.81
CA ARG A 441 8.86 7.73 -0.36
C ARG A 441 10.36 7.96 -0.22
N LYS A 442 10.78 9.06 0.37
CA LYS A 442 12.20 9.31 0.72
C LYS A 442 12.76 8.33 1.75
N LYS A 443 11.91 7.65 2.52
CA LYS A 443 12.31 6.53 3.41
C LYS A 443 12.38 5.17 2.72
N GLY A 444 12.03 5.10 1.44
CA GLY A 444 12.00 3.85 0.68
C GLY A 444 10.63 3.18 0.62
N ILE A 445 9.61 3.74 1.27
CA ILE A 445 8.25 3.18 1.23
C ILE A 445 7.56 3.65 -0.04
N ARG A 446 7.20 2.73 -0.95
CA ARG A 446 6.36 3.04 -2.12
C ARG A 446 4.95 3.36 -1.66
N THR A 447 4.71 4.64 -1.37
CA THR A 447 3.45 5.11 -0.80
C THR A 447 2.48 5.56 -1.90
N HIS A 448 1.26 5.05 -1.85
CA HIS A 448 0.17 5.22 -2.79
C HIS A 448 -1.07 5.77 -2.08
N SER A 449 -1.72 6.79 -2.66
CA SER A 449 -2.97 7.31 -2.08
C SER A 449 -4.12 6.37 -2.42
N TRP A 450 -4.76 5.84 -1.37
CA TRP A 450 -5.87 4.89 -1.46
C TRP A 450 -7.22 5.62 -1.54
N PRO A 451 -8.08 5.33 -2.55
CA PRO A 451 -9.25 6.13 -2.93
C PRO A 451 -10.54 5.90 -2.14
#